data_AF-A0A5C1B335-F1
#
_entry.id   AF-A0A5C1B335-F1
#
_cell.length_a   1.000
_cell.length_b   1.000
_cell.length_c   1.000
_cell.angle_alpha   90.00
_cell.angle_beta   90.00
_cell.angle_gamma   90.00
#
_symmetry.space_group_name_H-M   'P 1'
#
loop_
_entity.id
_entity.type
_entity.pdbx_description
1 polymer ?
#
loop_
_entity_poly.entity_id
_entity_poly.type
_entity_poly.pdbx_seq_one_letter_code
_entity_poly.pdbx_strand_id
1 'polypeptide(L)'
;MPPAALERAATAAAESIAAFSEPVAWVEGSEAFFRSFYARFAVSQPLASLKRALDPEGFDSFVPHVSLLYGPVEAAAKAAAIAEVNTRLAGRAIHFDRIGIVTSGQDIPIAEWRVVWQTGLRSS
;
A
#
# COMPACT_ATOMS: atom_id res chain seq x y z
N MET A 1 -14.34 -9.93 -9.00
CA MET A 1 -15.49 -9.02 -8.74
C MET A 1 -15.71 -8.13 -9.95
N PRO A 2 -16.95 -7.89 -10.43
CA PRO A 2 -17.20 -6.94 -11.52
C PRO A 2 -16.77 -5.50 -11.15
N PRO A 3 -16.32 -4.67 -12.10
CA PRO A 3 -15.85 -3.30 -11.81
C PRO A 3 -16.82 -2.46 -10.97
N ALA A 4 -18.11 -2.46 -11.32
CA ALA A 4 -19.13 -1.72 -10.58
C ALA A 4 -19.31 -2.19 -9.12
N ALA A 5 -19.01 -3.45 -8.81
CA ALA A 5 -19.06 -3.93 -7.43
C ALA A 5 -17.82 -3.49 -6.64
N LEU A 6 -16.64 -3.40 -7.28
CA LEU A 6 -15.44 -2.84 -6.67
C LEU A 6 -15.64 -1.35 -6.35
N GLU A 7 -16.20 -0.58 -7.28
CA GLU A 7 -16.50 0.84 -7.08
C GLU A 7 -17.44 1.05 -5.88
N ARG A 8 -18.53 0.29 -5.79
CA ARG A 8 -19.45 0.37 -4.63
C ARG A 8 -18.76 0.02 -3.31
N ALA A 9 -17.94 -1.03 -3.28
CA ALA A 9 -17.22 -1.42 -2.08
C ALA A 9 -16.20 -0.34 -1.66
N ALA A 10 -15.47 0.22 -2.62
CA ALA A 10 -14.51 1.29 -2.38
C ALA A 10 -15.19 2.58 -1.90
N THR A 11 -16.33 2.98 -2.49
CA THR A 11 -17.13 4.12 -2.02
C THR A 11 -17.62 3.92 -0.58
N ALA A 12 -18.22 2.77 -0.28
CA ALA A 12 -18.70 2.48 1.08
C ALA A 12 -17.56 2.48 2.12
N ALA A 13 -16.40 1.93 1.77
CA ALA A 13 -15.21 1.97 2.62
C ALA A 13 -14.73 3.42 2.83
N ALA A 14 -14.67 4.22 1.77
CA ALA A 14 -14.23 5.61 1.83
C ALA A 14 -15.15 6.51 2.66
N GLU A 15 -16.46 6.24 2.64
CA GLU A 15 -17.45 6.91 3.49
C GLU A 15 -17.34 6.49 4.97
N SER A 16 -16.82 5.31 5.26
CA SER A 16 -16.70 4.83 6.64
C SER A 16 -15.46 5.38 7.37
N ILE A 17 -14.40 5.74 6.63
CA ILE A 17 -13.08 6.05 7.19
C ILE A 17 -12.66 7.47 6.82
N ALA A 18 -12.24 8.25 7.83
CA ALA A 18 -11.66 9.56 7.59
C ALA A 18 -10.24 9.44 7.02
N ALA A 19 -9.82 10.40 6.20
CA ALA A 19 -8.44 10.55 5.78
C ALA A 19 -7.52 10.57 7.01
N PHE A 20 -6.39 9.88 6.92
CA PHE A 20 -5.53 9.60 8.06
C PHE A 20 -4.07 9.65 7.66
N SER A 21 -3.19 9.70 8.65
CA SER A 21 -1.75 9.70 8.42
C SER A 21 -1.10 8.63 9.29
N GLU A 22 -0.23 7.83 8.69
CA GLU A 22 0.52 6.80 9.41
C GLU A 22 2.01 7.08 9.31
N PRO A 23 2.76 6.97 10.42
CA PRO A 23 4.22 7.00 10.34
C PRO A 23 4.73 5.74 9.65
N VAL A 24 5.73 5.90 8.79
CA VAL A 24 6.52 4.75 8.33
C VAL A 24 7.19 4.12 9.55
N ALA A 25 6.91 2.83 9.79
CA ALA A 25 7.45 2.11 10.92
C ALA A 25 8.93 1.78 10.69
N TRP A 26 9.24 1.17 9.55
CA TRP A 26 10.62 0.95 9.08
C TRP A 26 10.63 0.67 7.57
N VAL A 27 11.81 0.67 6.98
CA VAL A 27 12.05 0.23 5.60
C VAL A 27 12.57 -1.20 5.63
N GLU A 28 12.05 -2.04 4.74
CA GLU A 28 12.35 -3.47 4.66
C GLU A 28 12.52 -3.87 3.20
N GLY A 29 13.15 -5.02 2.96
CA GLY A 29 13.31 -5.60 1.63
C GLY A 29 13.21 -7.12 1.67
N SER A 30 12.91 -7.72 0.52
CA SER A 30 12.91 -9.17 0.35
C SER A 30 13.43 -9.56 -1.05
N GLU A 31 13.51 -10.85 -1.32
CA GLU A 31 13.89 -11.37 -2.64
C GLU A 31 12.71 -11.46 -3.62
N ALA A 32 11.48 -11.23 -3.15
CA ALA A 32 10.31 -11.22 -4.01
C ALA A 32 10.25 -9.95 -4.87
N PHE A 33 10.02 -10.10 -6.17
CA PHE A 33 10.03 -9.00 -7.16
C PHE A 33 9.18 -7.80 -6.74
N PHE A 34 7.91 -8.03 -6.35
CA PHE A 34 6.96 -6.99 -5.94
C PHE A 34 7.10 -6.54 -4.49
N ARG A 35 8.01 -7.14 -3.72
CA ARG A 35 8.30 -6.78 -2.33
C ARG A 35 9.81 -6.66 -2.13
N SER A 36 10.50 -6.11 -3.13
CA SER A 36 11.96 -6.03 -3.14
C SER A 36 12.47 -5.00 -2.13
N PHE A 37 11.85 -3.82 -2.12
CA PHE A 37 12.18 -2.71 -1.22
C PHE A 37 10.92 -1.89 -0.93
N TYR A 38 10.55 -1.72 0.33
CA TYR A 38 9.28 -1.12 0.72
C TYR A 38 9.33 -0.42 2.09
N ALA A 39 8.53 0.63 2.23
CA ALA A 39 8.23 1.25 3.52
C ALA A 39 7.06 0.52 4.18
N ARG A 40 7.24 0.07 5.42
CA ARG A 40 6.26 -0.69 6.18
C ARG A 40 5.52 0.20 7.17
N PHE A 41 4.26 -0.13 7.41
CA PHE A 41 3.41 0.53 8.40
C PHE A 41 3.00 -0.47 9.49
N ALA A 42 2.60 0.04 10.65
CA ALA A 42 1.85 -0.77 11.60
C ALA A 42 0.46 -1.10 11.03
N VAL A 43 -0.13 -2.20 11.47
CA VAL A 43 -1.55 -2.48 11.19
C VAL A 43 -2.40 -1.60 12.11
N SER A 44 -2.59 -0.35 11.70
CA SER A 44 -3.40 0.63 12.42
C SER A 44 -4.90 0.36 12.25
N GLN A 45 -5.73 0.98 13.08
CA GLN A 45 -7.18 0.79 13.01
C GLN A 45 -7.80 1.21 11.65
N PRO A 46 -7.41 2.34 11.02
CA PRO A 46 -7.90 2.71 9.70
C PRO A 46 -7.50 1.71 8.62
N LEU A 47 -6.21 1.31 8.58
CA LEU A 47 -5.70 0.31 7.62
C LEU A 47 -6.37 -1.05 7.81
N ALA A 48 -6.55 -1.49 9.05
CA ALA A 48 -7.21 -2.75 9.36
C ALA A 48 -8.68 -2.73 8.92
N SER A 49 -9.37 -1.61 9.12
CA SER A 49 -10.77 -1.44 8.73
C SER A 49 -10.93 -1.43 7.21
N LEU A 50 -10.06 -0.72 6.48
CA LEU A 50 -10.01 -0.76 5.02
C LEU A 50 -9.77 -2.18 4.50
N LYS A 51 -8.78 -2.89 5.06
CA LYS A 51 -8.46 -4.25 4.64
C LYS A 51 -9.63 -5.20 4.85
N ARG A 52 -10.28 -5.18 6.02
CA ARG A 52 -11.45 -6.04 6.29
C ARG A 52 -12.64 -5.73 5.39
N ALA A 53 -12.85 -4.46 5.04
CA ALA A 53 -13.95 -4.06 4.18
C ALA A 53 -13.74 -4.47 2.72
N LEU A 54 -12.51 -4.40 2.21
CA LEU A 54 -12.20 -4.57 0.80
C LEU A 54 -11.65 -5.96 0.44
N ASP A 55 -10.97 -6.62 1.39
CA ASP A 55 -10.37 -7.94 1.23
C ASP A 55 -10.26 -8.66 2.59
N PRO A 56 -11.39 -9.12 3.15
CA PRO A 56 -11.44 -9.78 4.46
C PRO A 56 -10.63 -11.07 4.52
N GLU A 57 -10.60 -11.84 3.43
CA GLU A 57 -9.87 -13.11 3.34
C GLU A 57 -8.35 -12.90 3.45
N GLY A 58 -7.84 -11.79 2.92
CA GLY A 58 -6.43 -11.45 3.00
C GLY A 58 -5.98 -10.79 4.31
N PHE A 59 -6.84 -10.67 5.33
CA PHE A 59 -6.53 -9.90 6.54
C PHE A 59 -5.38 -10.52 7.37
N ASP A 60 -5.39 -11.84 7.57
CA ASP A 60 -4.40 -12.50 8.43
C ASP A 60 -2.97 -12.42 7.89
N SER A 61 -2.82 -12.26 6.58
CA SER A 61 -1.53 -12.07 5.91
C SER A 61 -1.23 -10.60 5.57
N PHE A 62 -2.02 -9.66 6.11
CA PHE A 62 -1.91 -8.25 5.76
C PHE A 62 -0.64 -7.63 6.32
N VAL A 63 0.27 -7.28 5.41
CA VAL A 63 1.47 -6.49 5.70
C VAL A 63 1.30 -5.15 4.99
N PRO A 64 0.82 -4.08 5.67
CA PRO A 64 0.66 -2.78 5.03
C PRO A 64 2.02 -2.19 4.69
N HIS A 65 2.21 -1.91 3.40
CA HIS A 65 3.45 -1.33 2.89
C HIS A 65 3.20 -0.49 1.64
N VAL A 66 4.16 0.39 1.36
CA VAL A 66 4.30 1.09 0.08
C VAL A 66 5.60 0.65 -0.54
N SER A 67 5.51 0.05 -1.73
CA SER A 67 6.68 -0.32 -2.52
C SER A 67 7.45 0.92 -2.94
N LEU A 68 8.77 0.89 -2.80
CA LEU A 68 9.67 1.96 -3.21
C LEU A 68 10.48 1.56 -4.45
N LEU A 69 10.74 0.26 -4.63
CA LEU A 69 11.39 -0.31 -5.80
C LEU A 69 10.92 -1.74 -6.04
N TYR A 70 10.75 -2.08 -7.33
CA TYR A 70 10.49 -3.43 -7.81
C TYR A 70 11.69 -4.01 -8.55
N GLY A 71 11.85 -5.32 -8.44
CA GLY A 71 12.89 -6.05 -9.16
C GLY A 71 14.13 -6.40 -8.34
N PRO A 72 15.05 -7.18 -8.94
CA PRO A 72 16.24 -7.65 -8.26
C PRO A 72 17.20 -6.48 -7.98
N VAL A 73 17.78 -6.49 -6.79
CA VAL A 73 18.85 -5.57 -6.38
C VAL A 73 19.94 -6.41 -5.73
N GLU A 74 21.19 -6.13 -6.06
CA GLU A 74 22.35 -6.76 -5.41
C GLU A 74 22.25 -6.59 -3.87
N ALA A 75 22.56 -7.65 -3.13
CA ALA A 75 22.24 -7.77 -1.72
C ALA A 75 22.93 -6.70 -0.85
N ALA A 76 24.23 -6.44 -1.08
CA ALA A 76 24.97 -5.43 -0.30
C ALA A 76 24.47 -4.01 -0.59
N ALA A 77 24.21 -3.69 -1.86
CA ALA A 77 23.60 -2.43 -2.26
C ALA A 77 22.19 -2.26 -1.66
N LYS A 78 21.37 -3.32 -1.66
CA LYS A 78 20.03 -3.33 -1.07
C LYS A 78 20.10 -3.05 0.44
N ALA A 79 20.98 -3.72 1.17
CA ALA A 79 21.14 -3.54 2.61
C ALA A 79 21.58 -2.11 2.98
N ALA A 80 22.54 -1.54 2.24
CA ALA A 80 22.99 -0.16 2.44
C ALA A 80 21.85 0.85 2.17
N ALA A 81 21.12 0.67 1.07
CA ALA A 81 19.98 1.51 0.73
C ALA A 81 18.85 1.41 1.77
N ILE A 82 18.56 0.22 2.31
CA ILE A 82 17.56 0.06 3.38
C ILE A 82 17.96 0.89 4.60
N ALA A 83 19.20 0.81 5.06
CA ALA A 83 19.65 1.56 6.23
C ALA A 83 19.58 3.09 6.02
N GLU A 84 20.02 3.56 4.85
CA GLU A 84 19.98 4.98 4.48
C GLU A 84 18.53 5.50 4.43
N VAL A 85 17.67 4.81 3.69
CA VAL A 85 16.28 5.25 3.48
C VAL A 85 15.48 5.09 4.77
N ASN A 86 15.73 4.07 5.58
CA ASN A 86 15.10 3.92 6.89
C ASN A 86 15.38 5.13 7.79
N THR A 87 16.63 5.60 7.84
CA THR A 87 17.01 6.80 8.61
C THR A 87 16.24 8.04 8.16
N ARG A 88 15.90 8.13 6.87
CA ARG A 88 15.16 9.28 6.31
C ARG A 88 13.65 9.17 6.46
N LEU A 89 13.09 7.96 6.41
CA LEU A 89 11.64 7.76 6.32
C LEU A 89 11.01 7.31 7.64
N ALA A 90 11.70 6.54 8.48
CA ALA A 90 11.13 6.05 9.73
C ALA A 90 10.59 7.21 10.59
N GLY A 91 9.36 7.05 11.09
CA GLY A 91 8.64 8.08 11.83
C GLY A 91 8.00 9.19 10.98
N ARG A 92 8.34 9.33 9.69
CA ARG A 92 7.67 10.30 8.82
C ARG A 92 6.27 9.83 8.46
N ALA A 93 5.31 10.73 8.59
CA ALA A 93 3.93 10.47 8.26
C ALA A 93 3.69 10.44 6.74
N ILE A 94 2.95 9.44 6.27
CA ILE A 94 2.33 9.42 4.94
C ILE A 94 0.84 9.63 5.13
N HIS A 95 0.28 10.58 4.38
CA HIS A 95 -1.14 10.87 4.38
C HIS A 95 -1.87 10.01 3.35
N PHE A 96 -2.93 9.34 3.79
CA PHE A 96 -3.83 8.55 2.97
C PHE A 96 -5.18 9.28 2.89
N ASP A 97 -5.54 9.74 1.68
CA ASP A 97 -6.74 10.54 1.44
C ASP A 97 -7.70 9.91 0.42
N ARG A 98 -7.30 8.83 -0.27
CA ARG A 98 -8.04 8.25 -1.39
C ARG A 98 -7.90 6.74 -1.48
N ILE A 99 -8.90 6.10 -2.10
CA ILE A 99 -8.88 4.71 -2.53
C ILE A 99 -8.89 4.69 -4.06
N GLY A 100 -7.95 3.94 -4.66
CA GLY A 100 -7.88 3.75 -6.11
C GLY A 100 -8.18 2.31 -6.52
N ILE A 101 -8.92 2.15 -7.61
CA ILE A 101 -9.04 0.88 -8.33
C ILE A 101 -8.07 0.92 -9.49
N VAL A 102 -7.18 -0.08 -9.56
CA VAL A 102 -6.04 -0.08 -10.47
C VAL A 102 -6.07 -1.33 -11.33
N THR A 103 -5.91 -1.18 -12.64
CA THR A 103 -5.52 -2.30 -13.50
C THR A 103 -4.04 -2.57 -13.23
N SER A 104 -3.77 -3.65 -12.50
CA SER A 104 -2.42 -4.10 -12.13
C SER A 104 -2.43 -5.61 -11.93
N GLY A 105 -1.26 -6.24 -11.96
CA GLY A 105 -1.13 -7.67 -11.78
C GLY A 105 0.27 -8.16 -12.11
N GLN A 106 0.56 -9.42 -11.77
CA GLN A 106 1.85 -10.03 -12.08
C GLN A 106 2.05 -10.19 -13.60
N ASP A 107 0.95 -10.41 -14.33
CA ASP A 107 0.94 -10.61 -15.79
C ASP A 107 0.72 -9.32 -16.58
N ILE A 108 0.62 -8.16 -15.91
CA ILE A 108 0.45 -6.85 -16.56
C ILE A 108 1.75 -6.08 -16.41
N PRO A 109 2.42 -5.68 -17.51
CA PRO A 109 3.62 -4.85 -17.43
C PRO A 109 3.37 -3.60 -16.57
N ILE A 110 4.34 -3.24 -15.72
CA ILE A 110 4.20 -2.09 -14.80
C ILE A 110 3.90 -0.79 -15.57
N ALA A 111 4.46 -0.64 -16.77
CA ALA A 111 4.21 0.49 -17.65
C ALA A 111 2.74 0.61 -18.12
N GLU A 112 1.95 -0.45 -18.02
CA GLU A 112 0.53 -0.50 -18.39
C GLU A 112 -0.41 -0.37 -17.19
N TRP A 113 0.15 -0.33 -15.97
CA TRP A 113 -0.63 -0.13 -14.76
C TRP A 113 -1.27 1.25 -14.78
N ARG A 114 -2.56 1.30 -14.44
CA ARG A 114 -3.33 2.56 -14.47
C ARG A 114 -4.44 2.55 -13.44
N VAL A 115 -4.67 3.72 -12.85
CA VAL A 115 -5.87 3.99 -12.06
C VAL A 115 -7.04 4.06 -13.04
N VAL A 116 -8.05 3.21 -12.84
CA VAL A 116 -9.28 3.22 -13.65
C VAL A 116 -10.42 3.94 -12.96
N TRP A 117 -10.35 4.07 -11.63
CA TRP A 117 -11.32 4.79 -10.81
C TRP A 117 -10.71 5.15 -9.46
N GLN A 118 -11.19 6.21 -8.82
CA GLN A 118 -10.77 6.59 -7.47
C GLN A 118 -11.88 7.35 -6.73
N THR A 119 -11.84 7.29 -5.39
CA THR A 119 -12.69 8.10 -4.51
C THR A 119 -11.89 8.63 -3.31
N GLY A 120 -12.32 9.76 -2.76
CA GLY A 120 -11.72 10.35 -1.56
C GLY A 120 -12.28 9.73 -0.28
N LEU A 121 -11.40 9.49 0.70
CA LEU A 121 -11.78 9.23 2.08
C LEU A 121 -12.49 10.46 2.66
N ARG A 122 -13.33 10.27 3.69
CA ARG A 122 -13.98 11.41 4.34
C ARG A 122 -12.95 12.40 4.87
N SER A 123 -13.19 13.69 4.68
CA SER A 123 -12.42 14.71 5.39
C SER A 123 -12.57 14.52 6.90
N SER A 124 -11.44 14.58 7.60
CA SER A 124 -11.36 14.63 9.06
C SER A 124 -11.78 15.99 9.61
#